data_AF-A0A7S4M964-F1
#
_entry.id   AF-A0A7S4M964-F1
#
_cell.length_a   1.000
_cell.length_b   1.000
_cell.length_c   1.000
_cell.angle_alpha   90.00
_cell.angle_beta   90.00
_cell.angle_gamma   90.00
#
_symmetry.space_group_name_H-M   'P 1'
#
loop_
_entity.id
_entity.type
_entity.pdbx_description
1 polymer ?
#
loop_
_entity_poly.entity_id
_entity_poly.type
_entity_poly.pdbx_seq_one_letter_code
_entity_poly.pdbx_strand_id
1 'polypeptide(L)'
;EAPQVLPGADDHAKLQALAKLTYKQQAVWFLNAFWETVESDAEKLWKYVHTCADLDLQDHEEGCGLDEVNAHRFLEVYGETLTVRELRSKLRSTGALEESERPKVVPLTHYLLFRYNVDWHALVNASQGDNSKEIAKAQKMLDEVQAAFRESDEKHQQAAASFRAAEKSAAEAAAREADAKAKEADAKATEATAKAKEADAIEQEAPFKAAQEEVEGALAEVQRQEDEYEGKIKDCETRSEQGGVVQRNKAKAELAQLKAEDPLPLSRAKITLEAARKRAEKTRAPFEAATKLAQEARAAATAAANAAAESANAASQARKAADDAKAESERDKLAAEAAVEEAKRRVKEAEEYLEEIKSRPGCAHGALWWIDRELHEAKAYVPESKGGYRKK
;
A
#
# COMPACT_ATOMS: atom_id res chain seq x y z
N GLU A 1 16.94 30.12 -25.45
CA GLU A 1 17.01 30.13 -26.93
C GLU A 1 18.32 30.80 -27.35
N ALA A 2 18.99 30.29 -28.38
CA ALA A 2 20.18 30.95 -28.92
C ALA A 2 19.76 32.22 -29.70
N PRO A 3 20.49 33.34 -29.59
CA PRO A 3 20.16 34.55 -30.34
C PRO A 3 20.28 34.31 -31.85
N GLN A 4 19.51 35.00 -32.70
CA GLN A 4 19.72 34.97 -34.15
C GLN A 4 20.95 35.77 -34.60
N VAL A 5 21.33 36.77 -33.81
CA VAL A 5 22.49 37.64 -34.06
C VAL A 5 23.25 37.81 -32.75
N LEU A 6 24.56 37.59 -32.79
CA LEU A 6 25.41 37.77 -31.60
C LEU A 6 25.51 39.26 -31.24
N PRO A 7 25.39 39.62 -29.95
CA PRO A 7 25.62 40.99 -29.51
C PRO A 7 27.11 41.33 -29.60
N GLY A 8 27.45 42.47 -30.21
CA GLY A 8 28.84 42.94 -30.32
C GLY A 8 29.02 43.99 -31.40
N ALA A 9 29.89 44.97 -31.15
CA ALA A 9 30.21 46.03 -32.12
C ALA A 9 31.23 45.56 -33.17
N ASP A 10 32.09 44.61 -32.80
CA ASP A 10 33.09 43.98 -33.66
C ASP A 10 33.01 42.44 -33.55
N ASP A 11 33.72 41.75 -34.44
CA ASP A 11 33.70 40.29 -34.49
C ASP A 11 34.21 39.65 -33.20
N HIS A 12 35.19 40.28 -32.54
CA HIS A 12 35.76 39.77 -31.30
C HIS A 12 34.73 39.83 -30.15
N ALA A 13 33.97 40.92 -30.04
CA ALA A 13 32.87 41.04 -29.09
C ALA A 13 31.76 40.01 -29.36
N LYS A 14 31.46 39.72 -30.63
CA LYS A 14 30.52 38.64 -31.00
C LYS A 14 31.05 37.28 -30.57
N LEU A 15 32.35 37.00 -30.76
CA LEU A 15 32.98 35.75 -30.34
C LEU A 15 32.90 35.57 -28.81
N GLN A 16 33.16 36.63 -28.05
CA GLN A 16 33.03 36.63 -26.60
C GLN A 16 31.59 36.42 -26.13
N ALA A 17 30.61 36.91 -26.89
CA ALA A 17 29.20 36.63 -26.63
C ALA A 17 28.84 35.16 -26.91
N LEU A 18 29.33 34.60 -28.02
CA LEU A 18 29.15 33.19 -28.37
C LEU A 18 29.76 32.26 -27.31
N ALA A 19 30.97 32.59 -26.85
CA ALA A 19 31.68 31.85 -25.81
C ALA A 19 30.94 31.79 -24.45
N LYS A 20 29.98 32.69 -24.21
CA LYS A 20 29.15 32.73 -22.99
C LYS A 20 27.83 31.99 -23.12
N LEU A 21 27.46 31.55 -24.32
CA LEU A 21 26.30 30.70 -24.52
C LEU A 21 26.54 29.31 -23.92
N THR A 22 25.48 28.53 -23.69
CA THR A 22 25.65 27.16 -23.17
C THR A 22 26.39 26.27 -24.17
N TYR A 23 26.98 25.15 -23.71
CA TYR A 23 27.65 24.18 -24.58
C TYR A 23 26.77 23.78 -25.79
N LYS A 24 25.48 23.50 -25.55
CA LYS A 24 24.48 23.20 -26.59
C LYS A 24 24.36 24.36 -27.59
N GLN A 25 24.18 25.58 -27.11
CA GLN A 25 23.99 26.75 -27.96
C GLN A 25 25.25 27.05 -28.81
N GLN A 26 26.44 26.87 -28.24
CA GLN A 26 27.71 26.99 -28.96
C GLN A 26 27.84 25.95 -30.08
N ALA A 27 27.50 24.69 -29.80
CA ALA A 27 27.55 23.61 -30.78
C ALA A 27 26.52 23.81 -31.91
N VAL A 28 25.28 24.20 -31.56
CA VAL A 28 24.23 24.49 -32.55
C VAL A 28 24.63 25.67 -33.45
N TRP A 29 25.20 26.73 -32.87
CA TRP A 29 25.71 27.88 -33.65
C TRP A 29 26.77 27.45 -34.67
N PHE A 30 27.71 26.61 -34.23
CA PHE A 30 28.76 26.08 -35.09
C PHE A 30 28.22 25.15 -36.19
N LEU A 31 27.28 24.26 -35.84
CA LEU A 31 26.63 23.37 -36.80
C LEU A 31 25.85 24.17 -37.87
N ASN A 32 25.13 25.22 -37.46
CA ASN A 32 24.43 26.09 -38.41
C ASN A 32 25.41 26.82 -39.35
N ALA A 33 26.55 27.27 -38.82
CA ALA A 33 27.54 28.02 -39.58
C ALA A 33 28.26 27.19 -40.65
N PHE A 34 28.52 25.91 -40.37
CA PHE A 34 29.39 25.06 -41.20
C PHE A 34 28.74 23.76 -41.66
N TRP A 35 27.40 23.68 -41.65
CA TRP A 35 26.63 22.45 -41.85
C TRP A 35 27.14 21.55 -42.99
N GLU A 36 27.34 22.10 -44.19
CA GLU A 36 27.80 21.34 -45.38
C GLU A 36 29.14 20.62 -45.19
N THR A 37 29.97 21.10 -44.25
CA THR A 37 31.30 20.53 -43.96
C THR A 37 31.34 19.67 -42.70
N VAL A 38 30.42 19.88 -41.76
CA VAL A 38 30.44 19.23 -40.43
C VAL A 38 29.23 18.34 -40.15
N GLU A 39 28.30 18.18 -41.09
CA GLU A 39 27.12 17.33 -40.96
C GLU A 39 27.46 15.89 -40.49
N SER A 40 28.48 15.27 -41.10
CA SER A 40 28.91 13.90 -40.73
C SER A 40 29.45 13.80 -39.30
N ASP A 41 29.81 14.92 -38.70
CA ASP A 41 30.39 15.04 -37.37
C ASP A 41 29.38 15.54 -36.33
N ALA A 42 28.12 15.80 -36.69
CA ALA A 42 27.11 16.31 -35.76
C ALA A 42 26.94 15.41 -34.52
N GLU A 43 26.98 14.07 -34.69
CA GLU A 43 26.94 13.11 -33.57
C GLU A 43 28.17 13.21 -32.66
N LYS A 44 29.32 13.62 -33.17
CA LYS A 44 30.50 13.89 -32.33
C LYS A 44 30.30 15.16 -31.53
N LEU A 45 29.75 16.21 -32.13
CA LEU A 45 29.44 17.48 -31.44
C LEU A 45 28.41 17.28 -30.34
N TRP A 46 27.41 16.43 -30.56
CA TRP A 46 26.48 15.99 -29.52
C TRP A 46 27.21 15.36 -28.32
N LYS A 47 28.12 14.41 -28.57
CA LYS A 47 28.94 13.80 -27.51
C LYS A 47 29.85 14.82 -26.82
N TYR A 48 30.41 15.76 -27.57
CA TYR A 48 31.24 16.84 -27.01
C TYR A 48 30.46 17.67 -26.00
N VAL A 49 29.24 18.11 -26.34
CA VAL A 49 28.39 18.88 -25.45
C VAL A 49 28.09 18.12 -24.15
N HIS A 50 27.69 16.84 -24.25
CA HIS A 50 27.43 16.04 -23.04
C HIS A 50 28.68 15.79 -22.22
N THR A 51 29.83 15.54 -22.85
CA THR A 51 31.09 15.36 -22.11
C THR A 51 31.50 16.65 -21.41
N CYS A 52 31.28 17.80 -22.04
CA CYS A 52 31.49 19.09 -21.38
C CYS A 52 30.53 19.26 -20.19
N ALA A 53 29.24 18.98 -20.35
CA ALA A 53 28.26 19.06 -19.26
C ALA A 53 28.60 18.12 -18.09
N ASP A 54 29.09 16.91 -18.37
CA ASP A 54 29.50 15.93 -17.35
C ASP A 54 30.78 16.35 -16.60
N LEU A 55 31.73 16.97 -17.31
CA LEU A 55 33.00 17.44 -16.75
C LEU A 55 32.88 18.79 -16.04
N ASP A 56 31.84 19.57 -16.35
CA ASP A 56 31.52 20.83 -15.69
C ASP A 56 30.79 20.56 -14.36
N LEU A 57 31.57 20.45 -13.29
CA LEU A 57 31.06 20.14 -11.95
C LEU A 57 30.30 21.32 -11.28
N GLN A 58 30.33 22.51 -11.88
CA GLN A 58 29.70 23.71 -11.31
C GLN A 58 28.36 23.97 -11.97
N ASP A 59 28.38 24.13 -13.31
CA ASP A 59 27.24 24.63 -14.05
C ASP A 59 26.60 23.54 -14.95
N HIS A 60 27.21 22.34 -15.05
CA HIS A 60 26.69 21.20 -15.80
C HIS A 60 26.24 21.59 -17.23
N GLU A 61 25.00 21.29 -17.60
CA GLU A 61 24.43 21.58 -18.92
C GLU A 61 24.28 23.08 -19.21
N GLU A 62 24.23 23.91 -18.17
CA GLU A 62 24.13 25.38 -18.23
C GLU A 62 25.51 26.07 -18.32
N GLY A 63 26.59 25.29 -18.26
CA GLY A 63 27.95 25.79 -18.38
C GLY A 63 28.28 26.35 -19.77
N CYS A 64 29.29 27.23 -19.81
CA CYS A 64 29.75 27.90 -21.04
C CYS A 64 31.20 27.57 -21.42
N GLY A 65 31.97 26.92 -20.55
CA GLY A 65 33.37 26.58 -20.79
C GLY A 65 33.98 25.79 -19.65
N LEU A 66 34.88 24.86 -19.97
CA LEU A 66 35.55 24.01 -19.00
C LEU A 66 36.78 24.71 -18.41
N ASP A 67 37.05 24.52 -17.12
CA ASP A 67 38.35 24.92 -16.58
C ASP A 67 39.51 24.16 -17.27
N GLU A 68 40.73 24.63 -17.09
CA GLU A 68 41.90 24.08 -17.79
C GLU A 68 42.17 22.59 -17.48
N VAL A 69 41.79 22.11 -16.29
CA VAL A 69 41.97 20.71 -15.89
C VAL A 69 40.92 19.84 -16.58
N ASN A 70 39.67 20.27 -16.57
CA ASN A 70 38.55 19.58 -17.19
C ASN A 70 38.61 19.66 -18.72
N ALA A 71 39.14 20.74 -19.31
CA ALA A 71 39.44 20.82 -20.74
C ALA A 71 40.49 19.79 -21.17
N HIS A 72 41.48 19.49 -20.32
CA HIS A 72 42.45 18.41 -20.59
C HIS A 72 41.79 17.03 -20.52
N ARG A 73 40.98 16.78 -19.49
CA ARG A 73 40.20 15.54 -19.37
C ARG A 73 39.27 15.33 -20.57
N PHE A 74 38.64 16.40 -21.05
CA PHE A 74 37.83 16.36 -22.27
C PHE A 74 38.66 15.88 -23.47
N LEU A 75 39.85 16.43 -23.68
CA LEU A 75 40.75 16.00 -24.77
C LEU A 75 41.23 14.55 -24.63
N GLU A 76 41.49 14.09 -23.40
CA GLU A 76 41.84 12.70 -23.11
C GLU A 76 40.73 11.73 -23.52
N VAL A 77 39.47 12.04 -23.22
CA VAL A 77 38.30 11.21 -23.57
C VAL A 77 38.23 10.94 -25.08
N TYR A 78 38.66 11.89 -25.90
CA TYR A 78 38.64 11.78 -27.36
C TYR A 78 39.98 11.39 -27.99
N GLY A 79 41.00 11.06 -27.18
CA GLY A 79 42.32 10.65 -27.65
C GLY A 79 43.14 11.80 -28.26
N GLU A 80 42.78 13.04 -27.95
CA GLU A 80 43.43 14.26 -28.46
C GLU A 80 44.30 14.92 -27.39
N THR A 81 45.03 14.11 -26.61
CA THR A 81 45.84 14.57 -25.48
C THR A 81 46.87 15.61 -25.92
N LEU A 82 46.80 16.79 -25.31
CA LEU A 82 47.74 17.89 -25.54
C LEU A 82 48.29 18.34 -24.20
N THR A 83 49.59 18.61 -24.13
CA THR A 83 50.12 19.31 -22.96
C THR A 83 49.45 20.68 -22.82
N VAL A 84 49.38 21.22 -21.60
CA VAL A 84 48.82 22.56 -21.33
C VAL A 84 49.44 23.63 -22.23
N ARG A 85 50.74 23.52 -22.54
CA ARG A 85 51.43 24.45 -23.45
C ARG A 85 50.95 24.32 -24.88
N GLU A 86 50.76 23.09 -25.37
CA GLU A 86 50.27 22.80 -26.72
C GLU A 86 48.81 23.20 -26.89
N LEU A 87 47.94 22.92 -25.91
CA LEU A 87 46.54 23.35 -25.94
C LEU A 87 46.46 24.88 -26.06
N ARG A 88 47.18 25.60 -25.20
CA ARG A 88 47.24 27.07 -25.27
C ARG A 88 47.81 27.58 -26.60
N SER A 89 48.78 26.87 -27.18
CA SER A 89 49.34 27.22 -28.49
C SER A 89 48.31 27.03 -29.60
N LYS A 90 47.54 25.93 -29.58
CA LYS A 90 46.48 25.65 -30.56
C LYS A 90 45.31 26.62 -30.43
N LEU A 91 44.92 26.97 -29.21
CA LEU A 91 43.88 27.97 -28.96
C LEU A 91 44.28 29.36 -29.46
N ARG A 92 45.57 29.72 -29.41
CA ARG A 92 46.08 30.97 -30.00
C ARG A 92 46.27 30.89 -31.52
N SER A 93 46.58 29.72 -32.08
CA SER A 93 46.80 29.59 -33.52
C SER A 93 45.55 29.83 -34.36
N THR A 94 44.36 29.78 -33.75
CA THR A 94 43.09 30.14 -34.43
C THR A 94 42.94 31.65 -34.63
N GLY A 95 43.74 32.48 -33.95
CA GLY A 95 43.62 33.94 -33.98
C GLY A 95 42.41 34.51 -33.23
N ALA A 96 41.61 33.65 -32.60
CA ALA A 96 40.42 34.04 -31.82
C ALA A 96 40.75 34.61 -30.44
N LEU A 97 41.94 34.30 -29.91
CA LEU A 97 42.46 34.80 -28.63
C LEU A 97 43.64 35.74 -28.86
N GLU A 98 43.64 36.88 -28.19
CA GLU A 98 44.79 37.79 -28.20
C GLU A 98 45.98 37.19 -27.44
N GLU A 99 47.21 37.63 -27.75
CA GLU A 99 48.44 37.13 -27.12
C GLU A 99 48.48 37.39 -25.60
N SER A 100 47.80 38.44 -25.14
CA SER A 100 47.59 38.78 -23.73
C SER A 100 46.43 38.06 -23.07
N GLU A 101 45.54 37.43 -23.84
CA GLU A 101 44.32 36.84 -23.32
C GLU A 101 44.57 35.45 -22.72
N ARG A 102 44.14 35.26 -21.47
CA ARG A 102 44.24 34.00 -20.74
C ARG A 102 42.87 33.64 -20.20
N PRO A 103 42.02 33.01 -21.01
CA PRO A 103 40.68 32.64 -20.58
C PRO A 103 40.79 31.59 -19.46
N LYS A 104 40.11 31.84 -18.34
CA LYS A 104 40.11 30.95 -17.16
C LYS A 104 39.32 29.66 -17.40
N VAL A 105 38.38 29.75 -18.34
CA VAL A 105 37.56 28.66 -18.84
C VAL A 105 37.75 28.59 -20.35
N VAL A 106 37.72 27.40 -20.92
CA VAL A 106 37.86 27.12 -22.34
C VAL A 106 36.46 26.82 -22.89
N PRO A 107 35.85 27.75 -23.65
CA PRO A 107 34.56 27.53 -24.27
C PRO A 107 34.65 26.44 -25.34
N LEU A 108 33.58 25.66 -25.51
CA LEU A 108 33.50 24.63 -26.55
C LEU A 108 33.75 25.21 -27.95
N THR A 109 33.30 26.44 -28.20
CA THR A 109 33.54 27.18 -29.45
C THR A 109 35.01 27.25 -29.81
N HIS A 110 35.90 27.54 -28.84
CA HIS A 110 37.33 27.66 -29.10
C HIS A 110 37.97 26.30 -29.43
N TYR A 111 37.46 25.23 -28.82
CA TYR A 111 37.83 23.87 -29.18
C TYR A 111 37.44 23.54 -30.63
N LEU A 112 36.19 23.84 -31.02
CA LEU A 112 35.68 23.56 -32.36
C LEU A 112 36.46 24.34 -33.44
N LEU A 113 36.81 25.61 -33.18
CA LEU A 113 37.61 26.43 -34.10
C LEU A 113 38.93 25.77 -34.48
N PHE A 114 39.72 25.29 -33.49
CA PHE A 114 41.00 24.66 -33.80
C PHE A 114 40.83 23.25 -34.35
N ARG A 115 39.82 22.51 -33.88
CA ARG A 115 39.61 21.10 -34.26
C ARG A 115 39.21 20.95 -35.72
N TYR A 116 38.41 21.88 -36.22
CA TYR A 116 37.95 21.93 -37.61
C TYR A 116 38.74 22.90 -38.47
N ASN A 117 39.67 23.66 -37.87
CA ASN A 117 40.51 24.64 -38.55
C ASN A 117 39.69 25.63 -39.40
N VAL A 118 38.62 26.17 -38.81
CA VAL A 118 37.68 27.10 -39.46
C VAL A 118 37.96 28.54 -39.03
N ASP A 119 37.62 29.49 -39.90
CA ASP A 119 37.78 30.92 -39.63
C ASP A 119 36.72 31.41 -38.62
N TRP A 120 37.19 32.02 -37.54
CA TRP A 120 36.34 32.52 -36.47
C TRP A 120 35.54 33.76 -36.90
N HIS A 121 36.05 34.55 -37.84
CA HIS A 121 35.30 35.67 -38.43
C HIS A 121 34.09 35.18 -39.24
N ALA A 122 34.26 34.07 -39.97
CA ALA A 122 33.16 33.41 -40.66
C ALA A 122 32.14 32.83 -39.68
N LEU A 123 32.59 32.21 -38.57
CA LEU A 123 31.71 31.65 -37.54
C LEU A 123 30.79 32.69 -36.90
N VAL A 124 31.31 33.85 -36.49
CA VAL A 124 30.52 34.87 -35.77
C VAL A 124 29.57 35.66 -36.67
N ASN A 125 29.82 35.66 -37.98
CA ASN A 125 28.99 36.32 -38.99
C ASN A 125 28.11 35.36 -39.79
N ALA A 126 28.14 34.06 -39.49
CA ALA A 126 27.36 33.06 -40.18
C ALA A 126 25.85 33.26 -39.97
N SER A 127 25.07 33.02 -41.03
CA SER A 127 23.61 33.02 -40.95
C SER A 127 23.12 31.88 -40.06
N GLN A 128 22.25 32.20 -39.10
CA GLN A 128 21.62 31.22 -38.21
C GLN A 128 20.24 30.74 -38.72
N GLY A 129 19.94 30.99 -40.00
CA GLY A 129 18.66 30.65 -40.62
C GLY A 129 17.53 31.63 -40.27
N ASP A 130 16.56 31.72 -41.16
CA ASP A 130 15.42 32.65 -41.04
C ASP A 130 14.21 32.00 -40.33
N ASN A 131 14.31 30.70 -40.01
CA ASN A 131 13.23 29.86 -39.49
C ASN A 131 13.18 29.80 -37.95
N SER A 132 13.52 30.88 -37.25
CA SER A 132 13.54 30.91 -35.78
C SER A 132 12.18 30.61 -35.15
N LYS A 133 11.08 31.03 -35.79
CA LYS A 133 9.72 30.73 -35.33
C LYS A 133 9.41 29.24 -35.42
N GLU A 134 9.84 28.59 -36.50
CA GLU A 134 9.68 27.17 -36.71
C GLU A 134 10.53 26.36 -35.72
N ILE A 135 11.77 26.78 -35.47
CA ILE A 135 12.66 26.16 -34.47
C ILE A 135 12.08 26.31 -33.06
N ALA A 136 11.57 27.49 -32.69
CA ALA A 136 10.93 27.69 -31.40
C ALA A 136 9.69 26.80 -31.24
N LYS A 137 8.90 26.63 -32.31
CA LYS A 137 7.74 25.71 -32.31
C LYS A 137 8.18 24.25 -32.21
N ALA A 138 9.25 23.84 -32.89
CA ALA A 138 9.79 22.49 -32.83
C ALA A 138 10.36 22.18 -31.43
N GLN A 139 11.07 23.13 -30.82
CA GLN A 139 11.53 23.01 -29.42
C GLN A 139 10.35 22.87 -28.47
N LYS A 140 9.30 23.69 -28.63
CA LYS A 140 8.08 23.55 -27.82
C LYS A 140 7.43 22.17 -27.97
N MET A 141 7.36 21.63 -29.19
CA MET A 141 6.83 20.28 -29.42
C MET A 141 7.69 19.21 -28.75
N LEU A 142 9.02 19.35 -28.77
CA LEU A 142 9.93 18.47 -28.03
C LEU A 142 9.70 18.55 -26.52
N ASP A 143 9.54 19.75 -25.96
CA ASP A 143 9.26 19.95 -24.53
C ASP A 143 7.92 19.30 -24.14
N GLU A 144 6.89 19.40 -25.01
CA GLU A 144 5.60 18.74 -24.85
C GLU A 144 5.73 17.20 -24.91
N VAL A 145 6.57 16.67 -25.80
CA VAL A 145 6.88 15.23 -25.87
C VAL A 145 7.55 14.76 -24.59
N GLN A 146 8.57 15.47 -24.10
CA GLN A 146 9.26 15.13 -22.86
C GLN A 146 8.32 15.22 -21.65
N ALA A 147 7.41 16.21 -21.62
CA ALA A 147 6.38 16.30 -20.60
C ALA A 147 5.40 15.11 -20.66
N ALA A 148 4.94 14.73 -21.85
CA ALA A 148 4.05 13.58 -22.04
C ALA A 148 4.72 12.25 -21.62
N PHE A 149 6.02 12.09 -21.84
CA PHE A 149 6.75 10.92 -21.35
C PHE A 149 6.89 10.88 -19.84
N ARG A 150 7.18 12.00 -19.19
CA ARG A 150 7.20 12.09 -17.72
C ARG A 150 5.84 11.74 -17.13
N GLU A 151 4.76 12.30 -17.68
CA GLU A 151 3.40 11.97 -17.26
C GLU A 151 3.10 10.48 -17.48
N SER A 152 3.48 9.91 -18.63
CA SER A 152 3.29 8.49 -18.91
C SER A 152 4.04 7.59 -17.92
N ASP A 153 5.26 7.95 -17.53
CA ASP A 153 6.04 7.19 -16.53
C ASP A 153 5.40 7.31 -15.15
N GLU A 154 5.01 8.50 -14.72
CA GLU A 154 4.28 8.73 -13.47
C GLU A 154 2.99 7.90 -13.41
N LYS A 155 2.21 7.88 -14.49
CA LYS A 155 0.99 7.07 -14.58
C LYS A 155 1.29 5.58 -14.56
N HIS A 156 2.37 5.13 -15.19
CA HIS A 156 2.80 3.73 -15.11
C HIS A 156 3.23 3.33 -13.70
N GLN A 157 3.98 4.19 -13.00
CA GLN A 157 4.37 3.96 -11.61
C GLN A 157 3.14 3.95 -10.68
N GLN A 158 2.20 4.85 -10.89
CA GLN A 158 0.92 4.88 -10.16
C GLN A 158 0.13 3.59 -10.40
N ALA A 159 -0.04 3.17 -11.66
CA ALA A 159 -0.73 1.92 -11.99
C ALA A 159 -0.07 0.68 -11.36
N ALA A 160 1.27 0.63 -11.34
CA ALA A 160 2.02 -0.44 -10.69
C ALA A 160 1.83 -0.44 -9.16
N ALA A 161 1.79 0.75 -8.53
CA ALA A 161 1.53 0.89 -7.10
C ALA A 161 0.10 0.45 -6.75
N SER A 162 -0.90 0.91 -7.51
CA SER A 162 -2.31 0.53 -7.32
C SER A 162 -2.55 -0.95 -7.56
N PHE A 163 -1.87 -1.57 -8.52
CA PHE A 163 -1.91 -3.02 -8.73
C PHE A 163 -1.39 -3.80 -7.52
N ARG A 164 -0.22 -3.41 -6.98
CA ARG A 164 0.33 -4.04 -5.76
C ARG A 164 -0.59 -3.85 -4.55
N ALA A 165 -1.22 -2.67 -4.43
CA ALA A 165 -2.20 -2.41 -3.38
C ALA A 165 -3.44 -3.32 -3.53
N ALA A 166 -3.93 -3.51 -4.75
CA ALA A 166 -5.05 -4.42 -5.04
C ALA A 166 -4.70 -5.89 -4.72
N GLU A 167 -3.50 -6.36 -5.06
CA GLU A 167 -3.04 -7.71 -4.69
C GLU A 167 -3.00 -7.89 -3.17
N LYS A 168 -2.48 -6.90 -2.44
CA LYS A 168 -2.45 -6.93 -0.97
C LYS A 168 -3.85 -6.97 -0.38
N SER A 169 -4.76 -6.10 -0.84
CA SER A 169 -6.15 -6.08 -0.38
C SER A 169 -6.89 -7.39 -0.69
N ALA A 170 -6.63 -8.00 -1.85
CA ALA A 170 -7.20 -9.31 -2.20
C ALA A 170 -6.68 -10.43 -1.28
N ALA A 171 -5.39 -10.43 -0.94
CA ALA A 171 -4.82 -11.38 0.00
C ALA A 171 -5.39 -11.21 1.42
N GLU A 172 -5.56 -9.97 1.87
CA GLU A 172 -6.21 -9.66 3.15
C GLU A 172 -7.68 -10.12 3.17
N ALA A 173 -8.43 -9.87 2.10
CA ALA A 173 -9.81 -10.35 1.97
C ALA A 173 -9.89 -11.89 2.04
N ALA A 174 -9.02 -12.59 1.31
CA ALA A 174 -8.96 -14.05 1.36
C ALA A 174 -8.62 -14.58 2.77
N ALA A 175 -7.69 -13.92 3.48
CA ALA A 175 -7.35 -14.28 4.85
C ALA A 175 -8.54 -14.06 5.82
N ARG A 176 -9.28 -12.95 5.66
CA ARG A 176 -10.47 -12.67 6.47
C ARG A 176 -11.62 -13.62 6.18
N GLU A 177 -11.83 -14.00 4.92
CA GLU A 177 -12.81 -15.04 4.57
C GLU A 177 -12.46 -16.40 5.17
N ALA A 178 -11.17 -16.76 5.21
CA ALA A 178 -10.72 -18.00 5.85
C ALA A 178 -10.93 -17.96 7.38
N ASP A 179 -10.61 -16.85 8.04
CA ASP A 179 -10.88 -16.66 9.47
C ASP A 179 -12.38 -16.72 9.78
N ALA A 180 -13.22 -16.06 8.99
CA ALA A 180 -14.67 -16.09 9.16
C ALA A 180 -15.23 -17.51 9.06
N LYS A 181 -14.78 -18.30 8.07
CA LYS A 181 -15.16 -19.72 7.93
C LYS A 181 -14.70 -20.56 9.13
N ALA A 182 -13.50 -20.32 9.64
CA ALA A 182 -12.98 -21.02 10.81
C ALA A 182 -13.81 -20.69 12.06
N LYS A 183 -14.14 -19.41 12.28
CA LYS A 183 -14.98 -18.96 13.39
C LYS A 183 -16.41 -19.46 13.29
N GLU A 184 -16.99 -19.52 12.10
CA GLU A 184 -18.31 -20.10 11.87
C GLU A 184 -18.33 -21.60 12.22
N ALA A 185 -17.30 -22.34 11.83
CA ALA A 185 -17.17 -23.76 12.17
C ALA A 185 -17.01 -23.98 13.68
N ASP A 186 -16.20 -23.15 14.35
CA ASP A 186 -16.00 -23.18 15.80
C ASP A 186 -17.29 -22.84 16.56
N ALA A 187 -18.05 -21.84 16.08
CA ALA A 187 -19.35 -21.49 16.64
C ALA A 187 -20.35 -22.64 16.54
N LYS A 188 -20.42 -23.32 15.37
CA LYS A 188 -21.27 -24.50 15.17
C LYS A 188 -20.88 -25.67 16.09
N ALA A 189 -19.59 -25.92 16.27
CA ALA A 189 -19.10 -26.97 17.18
C ALA A 189 -19.41 -26.65 18.65
N THR A 190 -19.25 -25.39 19.04
CA THR A 190 -19.55 -24.91 20.40
C THR A 190 -21.06 -24.96 20.67
N GLU A 191 -21.89 -24.57 19.69
CA GLU A 191 -23.34 -24.68 19.79
C GLU A 191 -23.80 -26.14 19.94
N ALA A 192 -23.21 -27.07 19.19
CA ALA A 192 -23.49 -28.50 19.34
C ALA A 192 -23.12 -29.01 20.75
N THR A 193 -22.00 -28.54 21.29
CA THR A 193 -21.57 -28.86 22.66
C THR A 193 -22.53 -28.30 23.70
N ALA A 194 -23.00 -27.06 23.52
CA ALA A 194 -24.00 -26.45 24.40
C ALA A 194 -25.31 -27.24 24.40
N LYS A 195 -25.82 -27.63 23.22
CA LYS A 195 -27.02 -28.46 23.10
C LYS A 195 -26.87 -29.82 23.79
N ALA A 196 -25.69 -30.45 23.68
CA ALA A 196 -25.42 -31.70 24.38
C ALA A 196 -25.44 -31.51 25.90
N LYS A 197 -24.85 -30.42 26.42
CA LYS A 197 -24.86 -30.12 27.85
C LYS A 197 -26.22 -29.72 28.40
N GLU A 198 -27.02 -29.01 27.61
CA GLU A 198 -28.42 -28.74 27.95
C GLU A 198 -29.24 -30.04 28.03
N ALA A 199 -29.03 -30.97 27.08
CA ALA A 199 -29.67 -32.29 27.12
C ALA A 199 -29.25 -33.10 28.37
N ASP A 200 -27.95 -33.12 28.70
CA ASP A 200 -27.43 -33.75 29.93
C ASP A 200 -28.11 -33.17 31.19
N ALA A 201 -28.27 -31.84 31.25
CA ALA A 201 -28.91 -31.18 32.39
C ALA A 201 -30.40 -31.52 32.52
N ILE A 202 -31.13 -31.60 31.40
CA ILE A 202 -32.53 -32.04 31.37
C ILE A 202 -32.65 -33.49 31.85
N GLU A 203 -31.72 -34.38 31.46
CA GLU A 203 -31.72 -35.77 31.92
C GLU A 203 -31.51 -35.88 33.44
N GLN A 204 -30.63 -35.04 34.02
CA GLN A 204 -30.40 -35.00 35.47
C GLN A 204 -31.53 -34.31 36.26
N GLU A 205 -32.39 -33.53 35.61
CA GLU A 205 -33.54 -32.88 36.25
C GLU A 205 -34.59 -33.90 36.70
N ALA A 206 -34.87 -34.92 35.88
CA ALA A 206 -35.88 -35.94 36.17
C ALA A 206 -35.64 -36.71 37.50
N PRO A 207 -34.45 -37.29 37.78
CA PRO A 207 -34.19 -37.96 39.05
C PRO A 207 -34.13 -37.00 40.24
N PHE A 208 -33.75 -35.74 40.03
CA PHE A 208 -33.80 -34.73 41.09
C PHE A 208 -35.26 -34.41 41.47
N LYS A 209 -36.11 -34.16 40.48
CA LYS A 209 -37.53 -33.89 40.69
C LYS A 209 -38.25 -35.06 41.36
N ALA A 210 -38.01 -36.29 40.90
CA ALA A 210 -38.57 -37.49 41.54
C ALA A 210 -38.14 -37.62 43.01
N ALA A 211 -36.87 -37.30 43.33
CA ALA A 211 -36.40 -37.32 44.71
C ALA A 211 -36.97 -36.18 45.56
N GLN A 212 -37.27 -35.00 44.98
CA GLN A 212 -37.98 -33.92 45.66
C GLN A 212 -39.43 -34.33 45.98
N GLU A 213 -40.14 -34.94 45.04
CA GLU A 213 -41.49 -35.47 45.26
C GLU A 213 -41.52 -36.55 46.36
N GLU A 214 -40.50 -37.44 46.42
CA GLU A 214 -40.34 -38.40 47.54
C GLU A 214 -40.16 -37.71 48.90
N VAL A 215 -39.36 -36.62 48.96
CA VAL A 215 -39.16 -35.85 50.20
C VAL A 215 -40.45 -35.16 50.62
N GLU A 216 -41.17 -34.53 49.70
CA GLU A 216 -42.45 -33.87 49.98
C GLU A 216 -43.49 -34.87 50.51
N GLY A 217 -43.60 -36.05 49.87
CA GLY A 217 -44.46 -37.13 50.34
C GLY A 217 -44.09 -37.65 51.73
N ALA A 218 -42.80 -37.87 51.99
CA ALA A 218 -42.32 -38.32 53.30
C ALA A 218 -42.51 -37.25 54.39
N LEU A 219 -42.39 -35.97 54.04
CA LEU A 219 -42.64 -34.85 54.95
C LEU A 219 -44.12 -34.78 55.35
N ALA A 220 -45.01 -34.93 54.37
CA ALA A 220 -46.45 -34.95 54.60
C ALA A 220 -46.87 -36.14 55.49
N GLU A 221 -46.23 -37.31 55.32
CA GLU A 221 -46.42 -38.47 56.20
C GLU A 221 -45.96 -38.20 57.63
N VAL A 222 -44.79 -37.60 57.82
CA VAL A 222 -44.31 -37.21 59.16
C VAL A 222 -45.29 -36.25 59.82
N GLN A 223 -45.75 -35.22 59.12
CA GLN A 223 -46.74 -34.27 59.63
C GLN A 223 -48.04 -34.97 60.03
N ARG A 224 -48.56 -35.88 59.19
CA ARG A 224 -49.76 -36.66 59.53
C ARG A 224 -49.57 -37.49 60.79
N GLN A 225 -48.42 -38.16 60.95
CA GLN A 225 -48.12 -38.95 62.15
C GLN A 225 -47.93 -38.07 63.40
N GLU A 226 -47.34 -36.87 63.25
CA GLU A 226 -47.23 -35.88 64.33
C GLU A 226 -48.61 -35.38 64.76
N ASP A 227 -49.47 -35.02 63.81
CA ASP A 227 -50.86 -34.59 64.07
C ASP A 227 -51.70 -35.70 64.73
N GLU A 228 -51.57 -36.95 64.28
CA GLU A 228 -52.24 -38.10 64.89
C GLU A 228 -51.74 -38.40 66.31
N TYR A 229 -50.43 -38.30 66.54
CA TYR A 229 -49.84 -38.52 67.86
C TYR A 229 -50.24 -37.40 68.84
N GLU A 230 -50.14 -36.14 68.40
CA GLU A 230 -50.63 -34.99 69.17
C GLU A 230 -52.13 -35.07 69.44
N GLY A 231 -52.93 -35.49 68.46
CA GLY A 231 -54.37 -35.70 68.62
C GLY A 231 -54.69 -36.75 69.69
N LYS A 232 -53.97 -37.88 69.69
CA LYS A 232 -54.10 -38.94 70.72
C LYS A 232 -53.68 -38.46 72.12
N ILE A 233 -52.63 -37.64 72.21
CA ILE A 233 -52.22 -37.00 73.47
C ILE A 233 -53.31 -36.05 73.97
N LYS A 234 -53.83 -35.16 73.12
CA LYS A 234 -54.88 -34.19 73.46
C LYS A 234 -56.18 -34.88 73.89
N ASP A 235 -56.58 -35.96 73.22
CA ASP A 235 -57.74 -36.78 73.61
C ASP A 235 -57.54 -37.44 74.98
N CYS A 236 -56.37 -38.06 75.22
CA CYS A 236 -56.04 -38.67 76.50
C CYS A 236 -55.94 -37.64 77.64
N GLU A 237 -55.40 -36.45 77.38
CA GLU A 237 -55.37 -35.32 78.33
C GLU A 237 -56.80 -34.90 78.70
N THR A 238 -57.66 -34.68 77.71
CA THR A 238 -59.07 -34.32 77.91
C THR A 238 -59.81 -35.40 78.72
N ARG A 239 -59.64 -36.68 78.40
CA ARG A 239 -60.26 -37.82 79.12
C ARG A 239 -59.65 -38.06 80.51
N SER A 240 -58.43 -37.60 80.76
CA SER A 240 -57.81 -37.64 82.09
C SER A 240 -58.36 -36.57 83.04
N GLU A 241 -58.88 -35.47 82.46
CA GLU A 241 -59.49 -34.35 83.17
C GLU A 241 -61.02 -34.49 83.27
N GLN A 242 -61.67 -35.18 82.33
CA GLN A 242 -63.13 -35.33 82.25
C GLN A 242 -63.56 -36.81 82.28
N GLY A 243 -64.32 -37.24 83.31
CA GLY A 243 -64.84 -38.61 83.42
C GLY A 243 -64.95 -39.14 84.87
N GLY A 244 -65.44 -40.38 85.03
CA GLY A 244 -65.52 -41.08 86.32
C GLY A 244 -64.14 -41.51 86.85
N VAL A 245 -63.99 -41.75 88.16
CA VAL A 245 -62.70 -42.02 88.85
C VAL A 245 -61.85 -43.11 88.17
N VAL A 246 -62.49 -44.18 87.70
CA VAL A 246 -61.82 -45.29 87.00
C VAL A 246 -61.37 -44.89 85.59
N GLN A 247 -62.15 -44.09 84.86
CA GLN A 247 -61.81 -43.60 83.53
C GLN A 247 -60.66 -42.60 83.56
N ARG A 248 -60.63 -41.69 84.55
CA ARG A 248 -59.51 -40.75 84.74
C ARG A 248 -58.21 -41.48 85.06
N ASN A 249 -58.24 -42.47 85.95
CA ASN A 249 -57.04 -43.23 86.30
C ASN A 249 -56.54 -44.08 85.11
N LYS A 250 -57.44 -44.65 84.30
CA LYS A 250 -57.10 -45.36 83.07
C LYS A 250 -56.50 -44.42 82.01
N ALA A 251 -57.11 -43.25 81.79
CA ALA A 251 -56.58 -42.25 80.86
C ALA A 251 -55.24 -41.65 81.32
N LYS A 252 -55.02 -41.46 82.63
CA LYS A 252 -53.70 -41.06 83.17
C LYS A 252 -52.63 -42.14 82.96
N ALA A 253 -52.99 -43.42 83.09
CA ALA A 253 -52.09 -44.54 82.79
C ALA A 253 -51.80 -44.64 81.28
N GLU A 254 -52.82 -44.50 80.42
CA GLU A 254 -52.68 -44.48 78.96
C GLU A 254 -51.85 -43.28 78.47
N LEU A 255 -52.03 -42.08 79.06
CA LEU A 255 -51.23 -40.89 78.78
C LEU A 255 -49.77 -41.08 79.21
N ALA A 256 -49.54 -41.62 80.41
CA ALA A 256 -48.19 -41.91 80.89
C ALA A 256 -47.52 -42.97 80.02
N GLN A 257 -48.27 -43.96 79.51
CA GLN A 257 -47.79 -44.95 78.57
C GLN A 257 -47.47 -44.34 77.19
N LEU A 258 -48.35 -43.53 76.61
CA LEU A 258 -48.13 -42.86 75.33
C LEU A 258 -46.96 -41.86 75.34
N LYS A 259 -46.65 -41.26 76.50
CA LYS A 259 -45.48 -40.39 76.72
C LYS A 259 -44.20 -41.17 77.05
N ALA A 260 -44.32 -42.40 77.55
CA ALA A 260 -43.17 -43.27 77.87
C ALA A 260 -42.76 -44.20 76.72
N GLU A 261 -43.70 -44.54 75.83
CA GLU A 261 -43.49 -45.41 74.68
C GLU A 261 -43.18 -44.55 73.43
N ASP A 262 -42.02 -44.78 72.82
CA ASP A 262 -41.64 -44.07 71.59
C ASP A 262 -42.63 -44.45 70.47
N PRO A 263 -43.34 -43.49 69.84
CA PRO A 263 -44.27 -43.79 68.76
C PRO A 263 -43.53 -44.35 67.55
N LEU A 264 -43.40 -45.68 67.51
CA LEU A 264 -42.81 -46.46 66.41
C LEU A 264 -43.24 -46.00 65.00
N PRO A 265 -44.52 -45.66 64.73
CA PRO A 265 -44.93 -45.11 63.44
C PRO A 265 -44.27 -43.77 63.09
N LEU A 266 -44.17 -42.86 64.07
CA LEU A 266 -43.54 -41.55 63.90
C LEU A 266 -42.02 -41.70 63.70
N SER A 267 -41.36 -42.57 64.48
CA SER A 267 -39.94 -42.87 64.32
C SER A 267 -39.64 -43.49 62.95
N ARG A 268 -40.50 -44.37 62.43
CA ARG A 268 -40.40 -44.92 61.07
C ARG A 268 -40.61 -43.86 59.98
N ALA A 269 -41.57 -42.96 60.15
CA ALA A 269 -41.81 -41.85 59.22
C ALA A 269 -40.61 -40.90 59.16
N LYS A 270 -40.01 -40.57 60.31
CA LYS A 270 -38.80 -39.73 60.40
C LYS A 270 -37.58 -40.38 59.74
N ILE A 271 -37.38 -41.68 59.92
CA ILE A 271 -36.31 -42.44 59.22
C ILE A 271 -36.55 -42.44 57.70
N THR A 272 -37.80 -42.61 57.27
CA THR A 272 -38.17 -42.55 55.85
C THR A 272 -37.89 -41.17 55.25
N LEU A 273 -38.24 -40.10 55.97
CA LEU A 273 -37.93 -38.72 55.57
C LEU A 273 -36.41 -38.47 55.50
N GLU A 274 -35.64 -38.97 56.46
CA GLU A 274 -34.17 -38.85 56.44
C GLU A 274 -33.57 -39.58 55.22
N ALA A 275 -34.08 -40.79 54.91
CA ALA A 275 -33.68 -41.54 53.72
C ALA A 275 -34.04 -40.81 52.42
N ALA A 276 -35.24 -40.23 52.33
CA ALA A 276 -35.68 -39.42 51.19
C ALA A 276 -34.81 -38.18 51.03
N ARG A 277 -34.48 -37.48 52.12
CA ARG A 277 -33.57 -36.31 52.10
C ARG A 277 -32.17 -36.68 51.60
N LYS A 278 -31.60 -37.80 52.05
CA LYS A 278 -30.30 -38.29 51.55
C LYS A 278 -30.34 -38.63 50.06
N ARG A 279 -31.46 -39.18 49.56
CA ARG A 279 -31.64 -39.43 48.12
C ARG A 279 -31.73 -38.14 47.32
N ALA A 280 -32.52 -37.16 47.77
CA ALA A 280 -32.64 -35.86 47.14
C ALA A 280 -31.31 -35.10 47.12
N GLU A 281 -30.54 -35.15 48.19
CA GLU A 281 -29.21 -34.53 48.25
C GLU A 281 -28.21 -35.21 47.29
N LYS A 282 -28.28 -36.54 47.16
CA LYS A 282 -27.47 -37.30 46.20
C LYS A 282 -27.81 -36.99 44.74
N THR A 283 -29.08 -36.72 44.40
CA THR A 283 -29.51 -36.36 43.03
C THR A 283 -29.37 -34.87 42.74
N ARG A 284 -29.34 -34.02 43.78
CA ARG A 284 -29.13 -32.57 43.67
C ARG A 284 -27.76 -32.21 43.11
N ALA A 285 -26.69 -32.82 43.63
CA ALA A 285 -25.33 -32.46 43.22
C ALA A 285 -25.04 -32.73 41.72
N PRO A 286 -25.45 -33.88 41.13
CA PRO A 286 -25.37 -34.11 39.69
C PRO A 286 -26.17 -33.11 38.86
N PHE A 287 -27.40 -32.78 39.29
CA PHE A 287 -28.24 -31.79 38.60
C PHE A 287 -27.60 -30.40 38.61
N GLU A 288 -27.22 -29.87 39.78
CA GLU A 288 -26.59 -28.55 39.88
C GLU A 288 -25.29 -28.47 39.06
N ALA A 289 -24.48 -29.53 39.07
CA ALA A 289 -23.27 -29.62 38.27
C ALA A 289 -23.58 -29.60 36.76
N ALA A 290 -24.56 -30.39 36.30
CA ALA A 290 -24.97 -30.43 34.91
C ALA A 290 -25.57 -29.10 34.44
N THR A 291 -26.43 -28.47 35.24
CA THR A 291 -26.99 -27.14 34.95
C THR A 291 -25.91 -26.08 34.83
N LYS A 292 -24.92 -26.09 35.72
CA LYS A 292 -23.80 -25.14 35.67
C LYS A 292 -22.99 -25.32 34.37
N LEU A 293 -22.65 -26.56 34.01
CA LEU A 293 -21.95 -26.86 32.76
C LEU A 293 -22.76 -26.46 31.52
N ALA A 294 -24.09 -26.64 31.54
CA ALA A 294 -24.96 -26.20 30.46
C ALA A 294 -24.98 -24.67 30.31
N GLN A 295 -25.06 -23.93 31.43
CA GLN A 295 -25.00 -22.46 31.43
C GLN A 295 -23.66 -21.94 30.90
N GLU A 296 -22.55 -22.53 31.35
CA GLU A 296 -21.21 -22.19 30.86
C GLU A 296 -21.07 -22.48 29.36
N ALA A 297 -21.55 -23.64 28.89
CA ALA A 297 -21.52 -24.00 27.48
C ALA A 297 -22.39 -23.08 26.62
N ARG A 298 -23.57 -22.66 27.11
CA ARG A 298 -24.43 -21.70 26.41
C ARG A 298 -23.80 -20.31 26.32
N ALA A 299 -23.13 -19.86 27.39
CA ALA A 299 -22.38 -18.62 27.37
C ALA A 299 -21.23 -18.68 26.35
N ALA A 300 -20.50 -19.79 26.31
CA ALA A 300 -19.44 -20.03 25.32
C ALA A 300 -19.99 -20.05 23.88
N ALA A 301 -21.12 -20.70 23.64
CA ALA A 301 -21.77 -20.71 22.33
C ALA A 301 -22.20 -19.31 21.89
N THR A 302 -22.73 -18.51 22.81
CA THR A 302 -23.10 -17.10 22.53
C THR A 302 -21.88 -16.27 22.17
N ALA A 303 -20.78 -16.41 22.91
CA ALA A 303 -19.52 -15.71 22.63
C ALA A 303 -18.94 -16.13 21.27
N ALA A 304 -18.94 -17.43 20.95
CA ALA A 304 -18.46 -17.94 19.66
C ALA A 304 -19.32 -17.44 18.49
N ALA A 305 -20.65 -17.38 18.65
CA ALA A 305 -21.56 -16.85 17.64
C ALA A 305 -21.30 -15.35 17.37
N ASN A 306 -21.08 -14.55 18.42
CA ASN A 306 -20.74 -13.13 18.27
C ASN A 306 -19.38 -12.96 17.55
N ALA A 307 -18.36 -13.73 17.93
CA ALA A 307 -17.05 -13.70 17.28
C ALA A 307 -17.13 -14.10 15.80
N ALA A 308 -17.98 -15.08 15.45
CA ALA A 308 -18.23 -15.47 14.06
C ALA A 308 -18.92 -14.34 13.27
N ALA A 309 -19.91 -13.66 13.86
CA ALA A 309 -20.59 -12.54 13.23
C ALA A 309 -19.66 -11.34 12.99
N GLU A 310 -18.79 -11.02 13.97
CA GLU A 310 -17.78 -9.98 13.83
C GLU A 310 -16.77 -10.31 12.72
N SER A 311 -16.27 -11.55 12.69
CA SER A 311 -15.35 -12.00 11.65
C SER A 311 -16.00 -11.99 10.25
N ALA A 312 -17.27 -12.39 10.14
CA ALA A 312 -18.03 -12.30 8.89
C ALA A 312 -18.20 -10.86 8.39
N ASN A 313 -18.47 -9.91 9.29
CA ASN A 313 -18.54 -8.49 8.95
C ASN A 313 -17.18 -7.95 8.48
N ALA A 314 -16.09 -8.33 9.17
CA ALA A 314 -14.74 -7.96 8.77
C ALA A 314 -14.37 -8.53 7.39
N ALA A 315 -14.76 -9.77 7.09
CA ALA A 315 -14.56 -10.39 5.77
C ALA A 315 -15.32 -9.65 4.67
N SER A 316 -16.58 -9.26 4.93
CA SER A 316 -17.39 -8.47 3.98
C SER A 316 -16.76 -7.10 3.69
N GLN A 317 -16.28 -6.40 4.72
CA GLN A 317 -15.59 -5.12 4.55
C GLN A 317 -14.28 -5.28 3.77
N ALA A 318 -13.48 -6.30 4.09
CA ALA A 318 -12.24 -6.58 3.38
C ALA A 318 -12.48 -6.93 1.91
N ARG A 319 -13.54 -7.68 1.59
CA ARG A 319 -13.93 -7.97 0.21
C ARG A 319 -14.30 -6.70 -0.55
N LYS A 320 -15.10 -5.82 0.05
CA LYS A 320 -15.44 -4.53 -0.57
C LYS A 320 -14.18 -3.69 -0.84
N ALA A 321 -13.26 -3.62 0.12
CA ALA A 321 -12.00 -2.91 -0.05
C ALA A 321 -11.14 -3.51 -1.18
N ALA A 322 -11.13 -4.84 -1.34
CA ALA A 322 -10.45 -5.51 -2.44
C ALA A 322 -11.10 -5.20 -3.80
N ASP A 323 -12.44 -5.18 -3.88
CA ASP A 323 -13.17 -4.82 -5.09
C ASP A 323 -12.92 -3.35 -5.49
N ASP A 324 -12.95 -2.43 -4.51
CA ASP A 324 -12.66 -1.01 -4.72
C ASP A 324 -11.21 -0.80 -5.19
N ALA A 325 -10.23 -1.45 -4.55
CA ALA A 325 -8.82 -1.38 -4.94
C ALA A 325 -8.57 -1.96 -6.34
N LYS A 326 -9.27 -3.03 -6.71
CA LYS A 326 -9.20 -3.59 -8.07
C LYS A 326 -9.77 -2.62 -9.09
N ALA A 327 -10.89 -1.97 -8.81
CA ALA A 327 -11.48 -0.97 -9.68
C ALA A 327 -10.56 0.25 -9.88
N GLU A 328 -9.87 0.68 -8.82
CA GLU A 328 -8.85 1.74 -8.89
C GLU A 328 -7.65 1.31 -9.73
N SER A 329 -7.12 0.11 -9.51
CA SER A 329 -6.02 -0.44 -10.30
C SER A 329 -6.35 -0.50 -11.80
N GLU A 330 -7.57 -0.88 -12.19
CA GLU A 330 -7.97 -0.91 -13.59
C GLU A 330 -8.11 0.51 -14.18
N ARG A 331 -8.59 1.48 -13.40
CA ARG A 331 -8.64 2.89 -13.84
C ARG A 331 -7.25 3.46 -14.08
N ASP A 332 -6.33 3.22 -13.15
CA ASP A 332 -4.95 3.71 -13.27
C ASP A 332 -4.21 3.04 -14.42
N LYS A 333 -4.47 1.74 -14.67
CA LYS A 333 -3.96 1.04 -15.85
C LYS A 333 -4.45 1.69 -17.14
N LEU A 334 -5.76 1.97 -17.26
CA LEU A 334 -6.31 2.64 -18.44
C LEU A 334 -5.74 4.05 -18.62
N ALA A 335 -5.54 4.79 -17.52
CA ALA A 335 -4.92 6.11 -17.55
C ALA A 335 -3.45 6.04 -18.02
N ALA A 336 -2.69 5.04 -17.57
CA ALA A 336 -1.32 4.81 -18.02
C ALA A 336 -1.28 4.44 -19.51
N GLU A 337 -2.19 3.57 -19.98
CA GLU A 337 -2.31 3.22 -21.40
C GLU A 337 -2.65 4.46 -22.26
N ALA A 338 -3.58 5.30 -21.80
CA ALA A 338 -3.93 6.54 -22.49
C ALA A 338 -2.76 7.54 -22.54
N ALA A 339 -2.00 7.67 -21.45
CA ALA A 339 -0.82 8.55 -21.41
C ALA A 339 0.28 8.09 -22.38
N VAL A 340 0.49 6.78 -22.54
CA VAL A 340 1.43 6.24 -23.54
C VAL A 340 0.98 6.57 -24.96
N GLU A 341 -0.31 6.41 -25.27
CA GLU A 341 -0.84 6.72 -26.61
C GLU A 341 -0.76 8.22 -26.91
N GLU A 342 -0.99 9.09 -25.92
CA GLU A 342 -0.78 10.53 -26.07
C GLU A 342 0.70 10.86 -26.31
N ALA A 343 1.62 10.27 -25.56
CA ALA A 343 3.05 10.48 -25.77
C ALA A 343 3.49 10.05 -27.18
N LYS A 344 3.01 8.90 -27.68
CA LYS A 344 3.26 8.46 -29.06
C LYS A 344 2.71 9.43 -30.09
N ARG A 345 1.50 9.97 -29.87
CA ARG A 345 0.88 10.94 -30.76
C ARG A 345 1.72 12.22 -30.83
N ARG A 346 2.17 12.74 -29.70
CA ARG A 346 3.05 13.93 -29.64
C ARG A 346 4.37 13.71 -30.34
N VAL A 347 4.98 12.53 -30.18
CA VAL A 347 6.21 12.17 -30.89
C VAL A 347 5.98 12.22 -32.39
N LYS A 348 4.90 11.59 -32.88
CA LYS A 348 4.57 11.58 -34.31
C LYS A 348 4.33 12.99 -34.86
N GLU A 349 3.57 13.81 -34.13
CA GLU A 349 3.30 15.21 -34.50
C GLU A 349 4.61 16.03 -34.56
N ALA A 350 5.54 15.81 -33.62
CA ALA A 350 6.84 16.47 -33.62
C ALA A 350 7.73 16.02 -34.78
N GLU A 351 7.76 14.72 -35.11
CA GLU A 351 8.52 14.18 -36.25
C GLU A 351 8.00 14.71 -37.59
N GLU A 352 6.67 14.69 -37.78
CA GLU A 352 6.04 15.21 -38.99
C GLU A 352 6.34 16.70 -39.17
N TYR A 353 6.32 17.47 -38.08
CA TYR A 353 6.66 18.89 -38.12
C TYR A 353 8.15 19.13 -38.44
N LEU A 354 9.06 18.34 -37.86
CA LEU A 354 10.49 18.44 -38.15
C LEU A 354 10.79 18.12 -39.62
N GLU A 355 10.21 17.06 -40.17
CA GLU A 355 10.39 16.70 -41.58
C GLU A 355 9.85 17.78 -42.52
N GLU A 356 8.72 18.41 -42.18
CA GLU A 356 8.20 19.57 -42.94
C GLU A 356 9.21 20.72 -42.94
N ILE A 357 9.77 21.09 -41.79
CA ILE A 357 10.71 22.21 -41.69
C ILE A 357 12.03 21.91 -42.40
N LYS A 358 12.56 20.68 -42.28
CA LYS A 358 13.80 20.24 -42.95
C LYS A 358 13.69 20.37 -44.47
N SER A 359 12.49 20.21 -45.05
CA SER A 359 12.27 20.35 -46.49
C SER A 359 12.30 21.79 -47.02
N ARG A 360 12.29 22.81 -46.15
CA ARG A 360 12.28 24.23 -46.53
C ARG A 360 13.71 24.76 -46.76
N PRO A 361 13.94 25.59 -47.78
CA PRO A 361 15.24 26.22 -48.02
C PRO A 361 15.54 27.28 -46.94
N GLY A 362 16.83 27.49 -46.63
CA GLY A 362 17.28 28.53 -45.69
C GLY A 362 17.08 28.18 -44.21
N CYS A 363 16.98 26.89 -43.89
CA CYS A 363 16.76 26.42 -42.53
C CYS A 363 18.07 26.29 -41.73
N ALA A 364 17.98 26.52 -40.41
CA ALA A 364 19.08 26.27 -39.48
C ALA A 364 19.23 24.75 -39.23
N HIS A 365 19.96 24.08 -40.13
CA HIS A 365 20.08 22.62 -40.15
C HIS A 365 20.66 22.04 -38.85
N GLY A 366 21.63 22.73 -38.24
CA GLY A 366 22.21 22.33 -36.95
C GLY A 366 21.21 22.32 -35.81
N ALA A 367 20.35 23.35 -35.74
CA ALA A 367 19.29 23.42 -34.73
C ALA A 367 18.23 22.32 -34.95
N LEU A 368 17.84 22.08 -36.20
CA LEU A 368 16.86 21.03 -36.55
C LEU A 368 17.41 19.64 -36.25
N TRP A 369 18.68 19.38 -36.60
CA TRP A 369 19.35 18.12 -36.26
C TRP A 369 19.42 17.90 -34.75
N TRP A 370 19.68 18.95 -33.97
CA TRP A 370 19.74 18.84 -32.52
C TRP A 370 18.39 18.46 -31.91
N ILE A 371 17.31 19.09 -32.36
CA ILE A 371 15.94 18.79 -31.91
C ILE A 371 15.55 17.37 -32.35
N ASP A 372 15.90 16.96 -33.58
CA ASP A 372 15.68 15.62 -34.10
C ASP A 372 16.40 14.55 -33.26
N ARG A 373 17.65 14.84 -32.86
CA ARG A 373 18.45 13.96 -32.01
C ARG A 373 17.90 13.87 -30.58
N GLU A 374 17.43 14.99 -30.02
CA GLU A 374 16.76 15.03 -28.72
C GLU A 374 15.43 14.26 -28.74
N LEU A 375 14.67 14.38 -29.82
CA LEU A 375 13.45 13.61 -30.03
C LEU A 375 13.76 12.12 -30.17
N HIS A 376 14.85 11.78 -30.86
CA HIS A 376 15.35 10.40 -30.92
C HIS A 376 15.71 9.91 -29.51
N GLU A 377 16.51 10.64 -28.71
CA GLU A 377 16.81 10.28 -27.32
C GLU A 377 15.55 10.12 -26.46
N ALA A 378 14.54 10.97 -26.64
CA ALA A 378 13.26 10.83 -25.93
C ALA A 378 12.56 9.49 -26.24
N LYS A 379 12.74 8.92 -27.45
CA LYS A 379 12.24 7.58 -27.80
C LYS A 379 12.96 6.46 -27.06
N ALA A 380 14.16 6.68 -26.50
CA ALA A 380 14.84 5.66 -25.70
C ALA A 380 14.06 5.29 -24.43
N TYR A 381 13.18 6.19 -23.97
CA TYR A 381 12.30 5.98 -22.82
C TYR A 381 11.07 5.13 -23.16
N VAL A 382 10.84 4.84 -24.44
CA VAL A 382 9.75 3.96 -24.88
C VAL A 382 10.26 2.50 -24.90
N PRO A 383 9.48 1.53 -24.38
CA PRO A 383 9.82 0.11 -24.56
C PRO A 383 10.00 -0.24 -26.04
N GLU A 384 11.00 -1.07 -26.38
CA GLU A 384 11.26 -1.50 -27.77
C GLU A 384 10.03 -2.09 -28.46
N SER A 385 9.19 -2.81 -27.69
CA SER A 385 7.92 -3.37 -28.18
C SER A 385 6.90 -2.32 -28.63
N LYS A 386 7.13 -1.04 -28.33
CA LYS A 386 6.27 0.10 -28.65
C LYS A 386 6.96 1.17 -29.51
N GLY A 387 8.11 0.85 -30.13
CA GLY A 387 8.81 1.74 -31.08
C GLY A 387 9.95 2.57 -30.50
N GLY A 388 10.35 2.33 -29.24
CA GLY A 388 11.59 2.87 -28.70
C GLY A 388 12.82 2.06 -29.11
N TYR A 389 14.00 2.55 -28.72
CA TYR A 389 15.27 1.86 -28.97
C TYR A 389 16.07 1.75 -27.67
N ARG A 390 16.81 0.66 -27.49
CA ARG A 390 17.79 0.59 -26.39
C ARG A 390 19.01 1.44 -26.72
N LYS A 391 19.29 2.41 -25.84
CA LYS A 391 20.58 3.09 -25.79
C LYS A 391 21.66 2.03 -25.55
N LYS A 392 22.60 1.92 -26.49
CA LYS A 392 23.69 0.93 -26.45
C LYS A 392 24.76 1.31 -25.44
#